data_AF-A0A6I3UZ08-F1
#
_entry.id   AF-A0A6I3UZ08-F1
#
_cell.length_a   1.000
_cell.length_b   1.000
_cell.length_c   1.000
_cell.angle_alpha   90.00
_cell.angle_beta   90.00
_cell.angle_gamma   90.00
#
_symmetry.space_group_name_H-M   'P 1'
#
loop_
_entity.id
_entity.type
_entity.pdbx_description
1 polymer ?
#
loop_
_entity_poly.entity_id
_entity_poly.type
_entity_poly.pdbx_seq_one_letter_code
_entity_poly.pdbx_strand_id
1 'polypeptide(L)'
;MDIIQMNYFINIIECGCNLSIAAKKIHISQSALSQFVTNFEAAEGVQLFNRKNGRLESLTEAGRKIYRYATEIVNRHEEMLSMIHIEAQKQKGTINLGIPSLILRVYFA
;
A
#
# COMPACT_ATOMS: atom_id res chain seq x y z
N MET A 1 5.36 13.20 -0.99
CA MET A 1 5.35 11.72 -1.13
C MET A 1 3.94 11.26 -1.47
N ASP A 2 3.75 10.49 -2.53
CA ASP A 2 2.46 9.85 -2.87
C ASP A 2 2.37 8.40 -2.31
N ILE A 3 1.22 7.73 -2.46
CA ILE A 3 1.00 6.36 -1.97
C ILE A 3 1.95 5.34 -2.64
N ILE A 4 2.28 5.52 -3.91
CA ILE A 4 3.18 4.61 -4.64
C ILE A 4 4.60 4.74 -4.08
N GLN A 5 5.05 5.96 -3.85
CA GLN A 5 6.32 6.29 -3.23
C GLN A 5 6.41 5.79 -1.77
N MET A 6 5.32 5.87 -1.00
CA MET A 6 5.24 5.25 0.33
C MET A 6 5.46 3.74 0.24
N ASN A 7 4.80 3.08 -0.70
CA ASN A 7 4.99 1.64 -0.94
C ASN A 7 6.43 1.31 -1.34
N TYR A 8 7.07 2.12 -2.18
CA TYR A 8 8.49 1.95 -2.52
C TYR A 8 9.37 2.04 -1.29
N PHE A 9 9.17 3.05 -0.45
CA PHE A 9 9.93 3.24 0.77
C PHE A 9 9.74 2.08 1.76
N ILE A 10 8.49 1.66 2.00
CA ILE A 10 8.15 0.51 2.84
C ILE A 10 8.83 -0.76 2.31
N ASN A 11 8.74 -1.00 1.00
CA ASN A 11 9.32 -2.18 0.38
C ASN A 11 10.84 -2.27 0.51
N ILE A 12 11.55 -1.14 0.40
CA ILE A 12 13.01 -1.08 0.64
C ILE A 12 13.34 -1.60 2.04
N ILE A 13 12.56 -1.18 3.04
CA ILE A 13 12.79 -1.53 4.45
C ILE A 13 12.48 -3.01 4.70
N GLU A 14 11.36 -3.51 4.17
CA GLU A 14 10.99 -4.93 4.24
C GLU A 14 12.04 -5.85 3.59
N CYS A 15 12.73 -5.37 2.56
CA CYS A 15 13.82 -6.08 1.90
C CYS A 15 15.19 -5.84 2.56
N GLY A 16 15.24 -5.38 3.81
CA GLY A 16 16.47 -5.20 4.57
C GLY A 16 17.39 -4.12 4.01
N CYS A 17 16.83 -3.01 3.52
CA CYS A 17 17.54 -1.92 2.84
C CYS A 17 18.28 -2.35 1.56
N ASN A 18 18.00 -3.53 1.01
CA ASN A 18 18.60 -4.00 -0.23
C ASN A 18 17.80 -3.53 -1.45
N LEU A 19 18.27 -2.46 -2.09
CA LEU A 19 17.63 -1.87 -3.27
C LEU A 19 17.46 -2.85 -4.44
N SER A 20 18.40 -3.80 -4.63
CA SER A 20 18.29 -4.79 -5.71
C SER A 20 17.17 -5.80 -5.46
N ILE A 21 16.97 -6.21 -4.21
CA ILE A 21 15.89 -7.13 -3.84
C ILE A 21 14.54 -6.41 -3.89
N ALA A 22 14.48 -5.20 -3.32
CA ALA A 22 13.27 -4.38 -3.33
C ALA A 22 12.80 -4.09 -4.75
N ALA A 23 13.68 -3.59 -5.63
CA ALA A 23 13.35 -3.29 -7.02
C ALA A 23 12.80 -4.52 -7.78
N LYS A 24 13.35 -5.72 -7.53
CA LYS A 24 12.82 -6.97 -8.09
C LYS A 24 11.42 -7.30 -7.54
N LYS A 25 11.19 -7.12 -6.24
CA LYS A 25 9.91 -7.42 -5.58
C LYS A 25 8.77 -6.54 -6.09
N ILE A 26 9.03 -5.27 -6.40
CA ILE A 26 8.04 -4.31 -6.92
C ILE A 26 8.14 -4.06 -8.43
N HIS A 27 8.89 -4.90 -9.16
CA HIS A 27 9.02 -4.87 -10.62
C HIS A 27 9.43 -3.50 -11.22
N ILE A 28 10.38 -2.81 -10.58
CA ILE A 28 10.98 -1.58 -11.13
C ILE A 28 12.51 -1.71 -11.22
N SER A 29 13.16 -0.72 -11.83
CA SER A 29 14.63 -0.69 -11.88
C SER A 29 15.23 -0.25 -10.55
N GLN A 30 16.38 -0.82 -10.20
CA GLN A 30 17.12 -0.43 -8.99
C GLN A 30 17.58 1.03 -9.05
N SER A 31 17.94 1.53 -10.23
CA SER A 31 18.30 2.94 -10.43
C SER A 31 17.13 3.87 -10.17
N ALA A 32 15.91 3.54 -10.61
CA ALA A 32 14.72 4.33 -10.31
C ALA A 32 14.44 4.38 -8.80
N LEU A 33 14.57 3.25 -8.10
CA LEU A 33 14.37 3.19 -6.65
C LEU A 33 15.43 3.99 -5.88
N SER A 34 16.69 3.92 -6.33
CA SER A 34 17.79 4.73 -5.77
C SER A 34 17.59 6.23 -6.02
N GLN A 35 17.13 6.60 -7.22
CA GLN A 35 16.85 7.98 -7.58
C GLN A 35 15.67 8.52 -6.78
N PHE A 36 14.62 7.71 -6.57
CA PHE A 36 13.50 8.04 -5.71
C PHE A 36 13.98 8.41 -4.30
N VAL A 37 14.77 7.56 -3.65
CA VAL A 37 15.28 7.84 -2.29
C VAL A 37 16.10 9.12 -2.28
N THR A 38 17.02 9.27 -3.24
CA THR A 38 17.93 10.43 -3.28
C THR A 38 17.17 11.74 -3.53
N ASN A 39 16.22 11.74 -4.47
CA ASN A 39 15.40 12.90 -4.77
C ASN A 39 14.50 13.29 -3.60
N PHE A 40 13.89 12.30 -2.95
CA PHE A 40 13.03 12.55 -1.79
C PHE A 40 13.82 13.16 -0.63
N GLU A 41 14.97 12.56 -0.30
CA GLU A 41 15.83 13.08 0.78
C GLU A 41 16.33 14.50 0.48
N ALA A 42 16.66 14.79 -0.78
CA ALA A 42 17.09 16.12 -1.20
C ALA A 42 15.96 17.16 -1.18
N ALA A 43 14.76 16.79 -1.67
CA ALA A 43 13.62 17.70 -1.75
C ALA A 43 13.08 18.08 -0.37
N GLU A 44 13.05 17.13 0.57
CA GLU A 44 12.51 17.34 1.92
C GLU A 44 13.60 17.73 2.93
N GLY A 45 14.88 17.74 2.53
CA GLY A 45 16.00 18.05 3.41
C GLY A 45 16.16 17.07 4.58
N VAL A 46 15.75 15.81 4.39
CA VAL A 46 15.76 14.77 5.43
C VAL A 46 16.54 13.55 4.95
N GLN A 47 17.32 12.92 5.82
CA GLN A 47 17.94 11.62 5.52
C GLN A 47 17.04 10.51 6.07
N LEU A 48 16.58 9.61 5.21
CA LEU A 48 15.78 8.43 5.57
C LEU A 48 16.68 7.25 5.95
N PHE A 49 17.80 7.10 5.25
CA PHE A 49 18.70 5.97 5.42
C PHE A 49 20.13 6.39 5.78
N ASN A 50 20.75 5.61 6.67
CA ASN A 50 22.19 5.61 6.84
C ASN A 50 22.85 4.84 5.69
N ARG A 51 23.95 5.38 5.17
CA ARG A 51 24.70 4.78 4.07
C ARG A 51 26.08 4.31 4.55
N LYS A 52 26.48 3.11 4.11
CA LYS A 52 27.82 2.56 4.31
C LYS A 52 28.37 2.08 3.00
N ASN A 53 29.56 2.56 2.62
CA ASN A 53 30.19 2.28 1.32
C ASN A 53 29.24 2.54 0.14
N GLY A 54 28.43 3.60 0.21
CA GLY A 54 27.47 3.96 -0.83
C GLY A 54 26.20 3.12 -0.88
N ARG A 55 26.01 2.15 0.03
CA ARG A 55 24.81 1.29 0.10
C ARG A 55 23.94 1.67 1.29
N LEU A 56 22.62 1.50 1.19
CA LEU A 56 21.71 1.67 2.31
C LEU A 56 21.96 0.56 3.35
N GLU A 57 22.13 0.92 4.61
CA GLU A 57 22.43 -0.03 5.70
C GLU A 57 21.30 -0.09 6.74
N SER A 58 20.78 1.08 7.16
CA SER A 58 19.74 1.16 8.19
C SER A 58 18.92 2.44 8.06
N LEU A 59 17.79 2.52 8.76
CA LEU A 59 17.02 3.76 8.87
C LEU A 59 17.67 4.75 9.85
N THR A 60 17.53 6.04 9.54
CA THR A 60 17.76 7.10 10.52
C THR A 60 16.59 7.20 11.51
N GLU A 61 16.71 8.05 12.54
CA GLU A 61 15.59 8.37 13.43
C GLU A 61 14.41 9.01 12.68
N ALA A 62 14.69 9.90 11.74
CA ALA A 62 13.66 10.51 10.90
C ALA A 62 13.02 9.44 9.99
N GLY A 63 13.84 8.58 9.38
CA GLY A 63 13.38 7.45 8.56
C GLY A 63 12.46 6.50 9.32
N ARG A 64 12.77 6.17 10.58
CA ARG A 64 11.89 5.37 11.45
C ARG A 64 10.53 6.01 11.69
N LYS A 65 10.51 7.31 11.99
CA LYS A 65 9.25 8.05 12.21
C LYS A 65 8.42 8.09 10.92
N ILE A 66 9.05 8.43 9.80
CA ILE A 66 8.39 8.51 8.49
C ILE A 66 7.87 7.15 8.06
N TYR A 67 8.62 6.07 8.31
CA TYR A 67 8.17 4.70 8.00
C TYR A 67 6.88 4.36 8.71
N ARG A 68 6.79 4.64 10.02
CA ARG A 68 5.57 4.41 10.80
C ARG A 68 4.37 5.16 10.23
N TYR A 69 4.53 6.44 9.89
CA TYR A 69 3.45 7.22 9.29
C TYR A 69 3.08 6.73 7.89
N ALA A 70 4.06 6.40 7.05
CA ALA A 70 3.83 5.89 5.71
C ALA A 70 3.03 4.57 5.75
N THR A 71 3.38 3.65 6.64
CA THR A 71 2.66 2.39 6.82
C THR A 71 1.23 2.63 7.31
N GLU A 72 1.01 3.53 8.27
CA GLU A 72 -0.35 3.84 8.73
C GLU A 72 -1.21 4.44 7.60
N ILE A 73 -0.65 5.37 6.83
CA ILE A 73 -1.36 6.01 5.72
C ILE A 73 -1.70 5.01 4.63
N VAL A 74 -0.76 4.13 4.24
CA VAL A 74 -1.00 3.08 3.24
C VAL A 74 -2.10 2.12 3.72
N ASN A 75 -2.05 1.67 4.97
CA ASN A 75 -3.08 0.77 5.52
C ASN A 75 -4.46 1.44 5.54
N ARG A 76 -4.55 2.69 5.99
CA ARG A 76 -5.82 3.44 5.99
C ARG A 76 -6.36 3.65 4.57
N HIS A 77 -5.46 3.88 3.61
CA HIS A 77 -5.83 3.99 2.20
C HIS A 77 -6.41 2.67 1.66
N GLU A 78 -5.79 1.54 1.98
CA GLU A 78 -6.31 0.20 1.63
C GLU A 78 -7.66 -0.11 2.29
N GLU A 79 -7.82 0.23 3.58
CA GLU A 79 -9.10 0.09 4.30
C GLU A 79 -10.22 0.90 3.64
N MET A 80 -9.92 2.15 3.25
CA MET A 80 -10.87 3.01 2.54
C MET A 80 -11.27 2.40 1.18
N LEU A 81 -10.30 1.91 0.39
CA LEU A 81 -10.58 1.25 -0.88
C LEU A 81 -11.45 0.01 -0.71
N SER A 82 -11.17 -0.80 0.31
CA SER A 82 -11.98 -1.97 0.66
C SER A 82 -13.42 -1.57 1.02
N MET A 83 -13.60 -0.54 1.84
CA MET A 83 -14.92 -0.02 2.20
C MET A 83 -15.69 0.48 0.97
N ILE A 84 -15.04 1.22 0.07
CA ILE A 84 -15.63 1.68 -1.20
C ILE A 84 -16.11 0.49 -2.03
N HIS A 85 -15.31 -0.57 -2.15
CA HIS A 85 -15.69 -1.77 -2.91
C HIS A 85 -16.89 -2.48 -2.30
N ILE A 86 -16.94 -2.59 -0.96
CA ILE A 86 -18.08 -3.16 -0.24
C ILE A 86 -19.35 -2.35 -0.49
N GLU A 87 -19.29 -1.02 -0.36
CA GLU A 87 -20.45 -0.15 -0.59
C GLU A 87 -20.92 -0.17 -2.05
N ALA A 88 -20.00 -0.22 -3.01
CA ALA A 88 -20.32 -0.35 -4.42
C ALA A 88 -21.01 -1.69 -4.75
N GLN A 89 -20.66 -2.78 -4.05
CA GLN A 89 -21.32 -4.09 -4.23
C GLN A 89 -22.70 -4.17 -3.58
N LYS A 90 -22.94 -3.48 -2.45
CA LYS A 90 -24.28 -3.41 -1.82
C LYS A 90 -25.34 -2.80 -2.75
N GLN A 91 -24.95 -1.93 -3.68
CA GLN A 91 -25.88 -1.27 -4.61
C GLN A 91 -26.29 -2.16 -5.82
N LYS A 92 -25.81 -3.40 -5.93
CA LYS A 92 -26.12 -4.31 -7.05
C LYS A 92 -26.98 -5.54 -6.68
N GLY A 93 -27.88 -5.41 -5.70
CA GLY A 93 -28.77 -6.50 -5.29
C GLY A 93 -30.18 -6.39 -5.87
N THR A 94 -30.44 -6.92 -7.08
CA THR A 94 -31.80 -7.31 -7.49
C THR A 94 -31.85 -8.83 -7.55
N ILE A 95 -32.46 -9.44 -6.54
CA ILE A 95 -32.67 -10.89 -6.48
C ILE A 95 -34.00 -11.20 -7.16
N ASN A 96 -33.97 -11.72 -8.38
CA ASN A 96 -35.16 -12.29 -9.02
C ASN A 96 -35.37 -13.71 -8.52
N LEU A 97 -36.24 -13.86 -7.51
CA LEU A 97 -36.69 -15.16 -7.03
C LEU A 97 -37.92 -15.61 -7.82
N GLY A 98 -37.78 -16.68 -8.61
CA GLY A 98 -38.93 -17.37 -9.22
C GLY A 98 -39.48 -18.40 -8.25
N ILE A 99 -40.56 -18.06 -7.52
CA ILE A 99 -41.21 -18.97 -6.58
C ILE A 99 -42.47 -19.56 -7.23
N PRO A 100 -42.60 -20.90 -7.35
CA PRO A 100 -43.86 -21.54 -7.74
C PRO A 100 -44.98 -21.17 -6.76
N SER A 101 -46.16 -20.80 -7.29
CA SER A 101 -47.28 -20.24 -6.52
C SER A 101 -47.75 -21.12 -5.35
N LEU A 102 -47.49 -22.43 -5.39
CA LEU A 102 -47.78 -23.37 -4.30
C LEU A 102 -46.96 -23.12 -3.03
N ILE A 103 -45.69 -22.73 -3.14
CA ILE A 103 -44.80 -22.53 -1.98
C ILE A 103 -45.05 -21.14 -1.35
N LEU A 104 -45.44 -20.16 -2.15
CA LEU A 104 -45.71 -18.80 -1.68
C LEU A 104 -46.84 -18.76 -0.63
N ARG A 105 -47.87 -19.61 -0.79
CA ARG A 105 -49.00 -19.72 0.15
C ARG A 105 -48.64 -20.34 1.50
N VAL A 106 -47.58 -21.14 1.58
CA VAL A 106 -47.19 -21.87 2.81
C VAL A 106 -46.34 -21.00 3.73
N TYR A 107 -45.54 -20.09 3.16
CA TYR A 107 -44.58 -19.28 3.91
C TYR A 107 -45.06 -17.86 4.23
N PHE A 108 -46.04 -17.32 3.49
CA PHE A 108 -46.52 -15.94 3.65
C PHE A 108 -47.99 -15.84 4.08
N ALA A 109 -48.52 -16.88 4.73
CA ALA A 109 -49.82 -16.85 5.40
C ALA A 109 -49.67 -16.50 6.89
#